data_AF-A0A7J5UVC3-F1
#
_entry.id   AF-A0A7J5UVC3-F1
#
_cell.length_a   1.000
_cell.length_b   1.000
_cell.length_c   1.000
_cell.angle_alpha   90.00
_cell.angle_beta   90.00
_cell.angle_gamma   90.00
#
_symmetry.space_group_name_H-M   'P 1'
#
loop_
_entity.id
_entity.type
_entity.pdbx_description
1 polymer ?
#
loop_
_entity_poly.entity_id
_entity_poly.type
_entity_poly.pdbx_seq_one_letter_code
_entity_poly.pdbx_strand_id
1 'polypeptide(L)'
;MNKKTSGAKLKDLGKLPDDWKEAIVTLYSQGGSDKEVKALIHSWRGTFSNDLWDRWLKDEAEFSETIKRGRILSEAWWEKQGRSNLENREFNATLWYMNMKNRFGWADSQKIDHTTGGDKIEINLVRG
;
A
#
# COMPACT_ATOMS: atom_id res chain seq x y z
N MET A 1 40.73 20.57 -18.38
CA MET A 1 39.83 20.68 -17.23
C MET A 1 38.44 20.23 -17.67
N ASN A 2 37.98 19.07 -17.21
CA ASN A 2 36.56 18.72 -17.13
C ASN A 2 36.45 17.55 -16.16
N LYS A 3 36.36 17.89 -14.87
CA LYS A 3 35.97 16.97 -13.82
C LYS A 3 34.52 16.59 -14.13
N LYS A 4 34.29 15.40 -14.71
CA LYS A 4 33.00 14.72 -14.52
C LYS A 4 32.87 14.52 -13.03
N THR A 5 32.13 15.41 -12.39
CA THR A 5 31.83 15.38 -10.97
C THR A 5 31.05 14.10 -10.69
N SER A 6 31.80 13.09 -10.26
CA SER A 6 31.35 11.99 -9.43
C SER A 6 30.58 12.54 -8.24
N GLY A 7 29.28 12.77 -8.42
CA GLY A 7 28.36 13.19 -7.39
C GLY A 7 27.48 12.02 -7.01
N ALA A 8 27.65 11.48 -5.80
CA ALA A 8 26.79 10.48 -5.16
C ALA A 8 26.60 9.19 -5.98
N LYS A 9 27.31 8.10 -5.70
CA LYS A 9 26.78 7.10 -4.76
C LYS A 9 25.31 7.36 -4.38
N LEU A 10 24.38 6.99 -5.27
CA LEU A 10 23.03 6.60 -4.91
C LEU A 10 23.14 5.69 -3.68
N LYS A 11 22.72 6.17 -2.52
CA LYS A 11 22.88 5.46 -1.25
C LYS A 11 21.83 4.36 -1.13
N ASP A 12 22.12 3.07 -1.11
CA ASP A 12 22.74 2.24 -2.15
C ASP A 12 22.06 0.90 -1.89
N LEU A 13 21.39 0.31 -2.87
CA LEU A 13 20.75 -1.00 -2.69
C LEU A 13 21.76 -2.04 -2.20
N GLY A 14 23.07 -1.81 -2.38
CA GLY A 14 24.16 -2.65 -1.87
C GLY A 14 24.32 -2.78 -0.34
N LYS A 15 23.44 -2.22 0.50
CA LYS A 15 23.34 -2.66 1.93
C LYS A 15 22.16 -3.60 2.19
N LEU A 16 21.39 -3.92 1.16
CA LEU A 16 20.40 -4.98 1.23
C LEU A 16 21.11 -6.32 0.97
N PRO A 17 20.63 -7.44 1.54
CA PRO A 17 21.15 -8.76 1.22
C PRO A 17 20.86 -9.11 -0.24
N ASP A 18 21.61 -10.03 -0.84
CA ASP A 18 21.47 -10.37 -2.27
C ASP A 18 20.05 -10.83 -2.67
N ASP A 19 19.33 -11.45 -1.73
CA ASP A 19 17.97 -11.99 -1.86
C ASP A 19 16.87 -11.02 -1.38
N TRP A 20 17.19 -9.72 -1.27
CA TRP A 20 16.25 -8.74 -0.73
C TRP A 20 14.93 -8.67 -1.52
N LYS A 21 14.97 -8.92 -2.83
CA LYS A 21 13.79 -8.92 -3.70
C LYS A 21 12.86 -10.05 -3.32
N GLU A 22 13.40 -11.25 -3.20
CA GLU A 22 12.70 -12.47 -2.81
C GLU A 22 12.12 -12.34 -1.41
N ALA A 23 12.88 -11.79 -0.45
CA ALA A 23 12.42 -11.57 0.91
C ALA A 23 11.24 -10.57 0.97
N ILE A 24 11.33 -9.44 0.26
CA ILE A 24 10.24 -8.46 0.16
C ILE A 24 9.00 -9.08 -0.51
N VAL A 25 9.18 -9.76 -1.64
CA VAL A 25 8.08 -10.41 -2.37
C VAL A 25 7.42 -11.48 -1.51
N THR A 26 8.18 -12.25 -0.75
CA THR A 26 7.67 -13.28 0.17
C THR A 26 6.82 -12.66 1.26
N LEU A 27 7.30 -11.59 1.91
CA LEU A 27 6.55 -10.87 2.94
C LEU A 27 5.22 -10.34 2.39
N TYR A 28 5.24 -9.70 1.23
CA TYR A 28 4.01 -9.25 0.58
C TYR A 28 3.08 -10.41 0.20
N SER A 29 3.62 -11.53 -0.29
CA SER A 29 2.84 -12.72 -0.68
C SER A 29 2.11 -13.38 0.49
N GLN A 30 2.45 -13.00 1.73
CA GLN A 30 1.78 -13.41 2.96
C GLN A 30 0.80 -12.34 3.48
N GLY A 31 0.49 -11.31 2.68
CA GLY A 31 -0.37 -10.21 3.07
C GLY A 31 0.35 -9.07 3.80
N GLY A 32 1.69 -9.10 3.88
CA GLY A 32 2.51 -8.05 4.50
C GLY A 32 2.41 -6.71 3.79
N SER A 33 2.57 -5.62 4.52
CA SER A 33 2.36 -4.23 4.07
C SER A 33 3.65 -3.48 3.75
N ASP A 34 3.53 -2.33 3.08
CA ASP A 34 4.64 -1.38 2.90
C ASP A 34 5.33 -1.03 4.22
N LYS A 35 4.58 -0.97 5.34
CA LYS A 35 5.13 -0.68 6.67
C LYS A 35 6.00 -1.81 7.18
N GLU A 36 5.58 -3.05 7.00
CA GLU A 36 6.38 -4.23 7.36
C GLU A 36 7.62 -4.35 6.49
N VAL A 37 7.51 -4.05 5.19
CA VAL A 37 8.67 -4.00 4.29
C VAL A 37 9.65 -2.91 4.69
N LYS A 38 9.17 -1.73 5.09
CA LYS A 38 10.02 -0.67 5.67
C LYS A 38 10.73 -1.15 6.93
N ALA A 39 10.05 -1.88 7.81
CA ALA A 39 10.65 -2.45 9.02
C ALA A 39 11.70 -3.53 8.70
N LEU A 40 11.44 -4.39 7.70
CA LEU A 40 12.39 -5.38 7.21
C LEU A 40 13.66 -4.71 6.66
N ILE A 41 13.50 -3.70 5.79
CA ILE A 41 14.65 -2.95 5.25
C ILE A 41 15.40 -2.21 6.36
N HIS A 42 14.68 -1.67 7.35
CA HIS A 42 15.30 -1.06 8.53
C HIS A 42 16.15 -2.08 9.30
N SER A 43 15.70 -3.32 9.46
CA SER A 43 16.50 -4.36 10.14
C SER A 43 17.80 -4.70 9.42
N TRP A 44 17.83 -4.65 8.09
CA TRP A 44 19.05 -4.90 7.31
C TRP A 44 20.01 -3.70 7.33
N ARG A 45 19.46 -2.48 7.28
CA ARG A 45 20.25 -1.25 7.09
C ARG A 45 20.53 -0.46 8.37
N GLY A 46 19.82 -0.77 9.45
CA GLY A 46 19.77 -0.02 10.71
C GLY A 46 19.00 1.31 10.65
N THR A 47 18.85 1.92 9.47
CA THR A 47 18.05 3.15 9.27
C THR A 47 17.34 3.13 7.92
N PHE A 48 16.08 3.58 7.90
CA PHE A 48 15.28 3.66 6.68
C PHE A 48 14.11 4.64 6.87
N SER A 49 14.24 5.85 6.33
CA SER A 49 13.24 6.92 6.47
C SER A 49 12.17 6.89 5.37
N ASN A 50 11.07 7.61 5.57
CA ASN A 50 10.05 7.78 4.53
C ASN A 50 10.62 8.51 3.29
N ASP A 51 11.42 9.56 3.47
CA ASP A 51 12.06 10.26 2.35
C ASP A 51 12.95 9.33 1.52
N LEU A 52 13.66 8.41 2.20
CA LEU A 52 14.50 7.43 1.52
C LEU A 52 13.65 6.41 0.74
N TRP A 53 12.53 5.97 1.32
CA TRP A 53 11.56 5.13 0.63
C TRP A 53 10.99 5.81 -0.62
N ASP A 54 10.52 7.05 -0.49
CA ASP A 54 9.91 7.80 -1.60
C ASP A 54 10.93 8.04 -2.72
N ARG A 55 12.18 8.38 -2.35
CA ARG A 55 13.29 8.49 -3.29
C ARG A 55 13.57 7.16 -4.00
N TRP A 56 13.64 6.05 -3.27
CA TRP A 56 13.87 4.74 -3.89
C TRP A 56 12.73 4.32 -4.82
N LEU A 57 11.47 4.57 -4.46
CA LEU A 57 10.35 4.31 -5.36
C LEU A 57 10.41 5.10 -6.67
N LYS A 58 10.97 6.32 -6.62
CA LYS A 58 11.09 7.23 -7.76
C LYS A 58 12.31 6.93 -8.62
N ASP A 59 13.47 6.76 -8.00
CA ASP A 59 14.77 6.80 -8.67
C ASP A 59 15.37 5.40 -8.89
N GLU A 60 14.95 4.37 -8.13
CA GLU A 60 15.50 3.02 -8.18
C GLU A 60 14.50 2.05 -8.84
N ALA A 61 14.65 1.80 -10.15
CA ALA A 61 13.69 1.02 -10.93
C ALA A 61 13.44 -0.39 -10.40
N GLU A 62 14.48 -1.13 -10.01
CA GLU A 62 14.33 -2.49 -9.45
C GLU A 62 13.56 -2.50 -8.14
N PHE A 63 13.82 -1.52 -7.27
CA PHE A 63 13.09 -1.38 -6.00
C PHE A 63 11.63 -1.04 -6.27
N SER A 64 11.37 -0.05 -7.11
CA SER A 64 10.03 0.37 -7.51
C SER A 64 9.21 -0.81 -8.05
N GLU A 65 9.79 -1.58 -8.98
CA GLU A 65 9.12 -2.75 -9.57
C GLU A 65 8.86 -3.85 -8.54
N THR A 66 9.82 -4.12 -7.66
CA THR A 66 9.66 -5.10 -6.58
C THR A 66 8.52 -4.73 -5.64
N ILE A 67 8.42 -3.45 -5.25
CA ILE A 67 7.33 -2.97 -4.39
C ILE A 67 5.97 -3.03 -5.12
N LYS A 68 5.89 -2.64 -6.39
CA LYS A 68 4.65 -2.72 -7.17
C LYS A 68 4.16 -4.16 -7.28
N ARG A 69 5.04 -5.09 -7.66
CA ARG A 69 4.74 -6.52 -7.71
C ARG A 69 4.30 -7.04 -6.34
N GLY A 70 5.01 -6.64 -5.28
CA GLY A 70 4.66 -6.97 -3.91
C GLY A 70 3.25 -6.54 -3.53
N ARG A 71 2.88 -5.28 -3.77
CA ARG A 71 1.54 -4.76 -3.47
C ARG A 71 0.43 -5.57 -4.14
N ILE A 72 0.61 -5.96 -5.40
CA ILE A 72 -0.33 -6.84 -6.13
C ILE A 72 -0.48 -8.19 -5.41
N LEU A 73 0.63 -8.81 -5.02
CA LEU A 73 0.61 -10.11 -4.32
C LEU A 73 -0.04 -10.02 -2.94
N SER A 74 0.17 -8.90 -2.25
CA SER A 74 -0.44 -8.62 -0.95
C SER A 74 -1.95 -8.51 -1.05
N GLU A 75 -2.44 -7.72 -2.00
CA GLU A 75 -3.87 -7.59 -2.27
C GLU A 75 -4.48 -8.94 -2.64
N ALA A 76 -3.85 -9.69 -3.55
CA ALA A 76 -4.29 -11.03 -3.93
C ALA A 76 -4.33 -12.01 -2.75
N TRP A 77 -3.39 -11.92 -1.80
CA TRP A 77 -3.42 -12.73 -0.59
C TRP A 77 -4.65 -12.41 0.27
N TRP A 78 -4.95 -11.13 0.46
CA TRP A 78 -6.10 -10.69 1.24
C TRP A 78 -7.43 -11.04 0.55
N GLU A 79 -7.53 -10.89 -0.77
CA GLU A 79 -8.69 -11.36 -1.54
C GLU A 79 -8.88 -12.87 -1.41
N LYS A 80 -7.79 -13.64 -1.46
CA LYS A 80 -7.82 -15.09 -1.26
C LYS A 80 -8.34 -15.46 0.12
N GLN A 81 -8.00 -14.70 1.18
CA GLN A 81 -8.55 -14.95 2.51
C GLN A 81 -10.08 -14.87 2.50
N GLY A 82 -10.66 -13.84 1.90
CA GLY A 82 -12.11 -13.71 1.77
C GLY A 82 -12.73 -14.84 0.94
N ARG A 83 -12.24 -15.04 -0.29
CA ARG A 83 -12.79 -16.05 -1.21
C ARG A 83 -12.68 -17.48 -0.70
N SER A 84 -11.62 -17.82 0.03
CA SER A 84 -11.43 -19.19 0.54
C SER A 84 -12.19 -19.47 1.83
N ASN A 85 -12.72 -18.44 2.49
CA ASN A 85 -13.46 -18.56 3.76
C ASN A 85 -14.95 -18.24 3.62
N LEU A 86 -15.52 -18.27 2.41
CA LEU A 86 -16.93 -17.92 2.16
C LEU A 86 -17.93 -18.71 3.01
N GLU A 87 -17.64 -19.97 3.29
CA GLU A 87 -18.49 -20.87 4.08
C GLU A 87 -18.00 -21.07 5.52
N ASN A 88 -16.87 -20.44 5.89
CA ASN A 88 -16.28 -20.59 7.21
C ASN A 88 -16.95 -19.66 8.21
N ARG A 89 -17.77 -20.22 9.11
CA ARG A 89 -18.51 -19.47 10.13
C ARG A 89 -17.62 -18.83 11.20
N GLU A 90 -16.41 -19.34 11.38
CA GLU A 90 -15.42 -18.80 12.33
C GLU A 90 -14.57 -17.68 11.70
N PHE A 91 -14.70 -17.43 10.40
CA PHE A 91 -13.95 -16.37 9.74
C PHE A 91 -14.48 -14.98 10.13
N ASN A 92 -13.58 -14.12 10.58
CA ASN A 92 -13.94 -12.74 10.91
C ASN A 92 -14.06 -11.87 9.64
N ALA A 93 -15.19 -12.01 8.95
CA ALA A 93 -15.49 -11.28 7.72
C ALA A 93 -15.47 -9.76 7.90
N THR A 94 -15.89 -9.26 9.08
CA THR A 94 -15.85 -7.83 9.40
C THR A 94 -14.44 -7.29 9.47
N LEU A 95 -13.52 -7.97 10.16
CA LEU A 95 -12.11 -7.58 10.23
C LEU A 95 -11.47 -7.59 8.84
N TRP A 96 -11.70 -8.66 8.08
CA TRP A 96 -11.23 -8.77 6.70
C TRP A 96 -11.72 -7.61 5.85
N TYR A 97 -13.03 -7.35 5.86
CA TYR A 97 -13.66 -6.28 5.10
C TYR A 97 -13.13 -4.90 5.50
N MET A 98 -12.99 -4.60 6.79
CA MET A 98 -12.38 -3.36 7.28
C MET A 98 -10.93 -3.21 6.80
N ASN A 99 -10.16 -4.29 6.82
CA ASN A 99 -8.80 -4.29 6.27
C ASN A 99 -8.82 -4.00 4.77
N MET A 100 -9.73 -4.58 3.99
CA MET A 100 -9.86 -4.30 2.57
C MET A 100 -10.16 -2.82 2.28
N LYS A 101 -11.08 -2.20 3.04
CA LYS A 101 -11.39 -0.77 2.89
C LYS A 101 -10.20 0.11 3.20
N ASN A 102 -9.58 -0.11 4.36
CA ASN A 102 -8.52 0.77 4.86
C ASN A 102 -7.23 0.65 4.06
N ARG A 103 -6.95 -0.54 3.51
CA ARG A 103 -5.67 -0.86 2.90
C ARG A 103 -5.68 -0.81 1.37
N PHE A 104 -6.78 -1.21 0.75
CA PHE A 104 -6.90 -1.33 -0.70
C PHE A 104 -7.95 -0.38 -1.28
N GLY A 105 -8.50 0.53 -0.46
CA GLY A 105 -9.41 1.57 -0.92
C GLY A 105 -10.79 1.05 -1.33
N TRP A 106 -11.18 -0.15 -0.88
CA TRP A 106 -12.55 -0.62 -1.07
C TRP A 106 -13.52 0.35 -0.39
N ALA A 107 -14.59 0.71 -1.10
CA ALA A 107 -15.59 1.65 -0.61
C ALA A 107 -16.98 1.16 -1.00
N ASP A 108 -17.95 1.41 -0.12
CA ASP A 108 -19.34 1.18 -0.45
C ASP A 108 -19.83 2.30 -1.35
N SER A 109 -20.54 1.93 -2.42
CA SER A 109 -21.25 2.91 -3.23
C SER A 109 -22.54 3.31 -2.54
N GLN A 110 -22.79 4.62 -2.42
CA GLN A 110 -24.03 5.18 -1.88
C GLN A 110 -24.87 5.75 -3.01
N LYS A 111 -26.14 5.32 -3.10
CA LYS A 111 -27.16 6.01 -3.91
C LYS A 111 -27.95 6.90 -2.96
N ILE A 112 -27.62 8.19 -2.97
CA ILE A 112 -28.28 9.17 -2.11
C ILE A 112 -29.36 9.87 -2.94
N ASP A 113 -30.60 9.76 -2.48
CA ASP A 113 -31.72 10.55 -2.98
C ASP A 113 -31.77 11.86 -2.19
N HIS A 114 -31.59 12.98 -2.88
CA HIS A 114 -31.69 14.33 -2.32
C HIS A 114 -33.09 14.91 -2.56
N THR A 115 -34.11 14.16 -2.17
CA THR A 115 -35.51 14.60 -2.17
C THR A 115 -36.12 14.40 -0.79
N THR A 116 -37.12 15.23 -0.46
CA THR A 116 -37.95 14.98 0.73
C THR A 116 -39.15 14.18 0.27
N GLY A 117 -39.02 12.85 0.22
CA GLY A 117 -40.11 11.97 -0.23
C GLY A 117 -40.43 12.06 -1.73
N GLY A 118 -39.44 12.34 -2.58
CA GLY A 118 -39.60 12.51 -4.03
C GLY A 118 -39.72 13.96 -4.50
N ASP A 119 -39.92 14.90 -3.57
CA ASP A 119 -40.06 16.33 -3.88
C ASP A 119 -38.73 17.11 -3.79
N LYS A 120 -38.61 18.18 -4.59
CA LYS A 120 -37.42 19.05 -4.63
C LYS A 120 -37.18 19.71 -3.27
N ILE A 121 -35.93 19.73 -2.84
CA ILE A 121 -35.51 20.44 -1.63
C ILE A 121 -35.59 21.96 -1.88
N GLU A 122 -36.39 22.66 -1.08
CA GLU A 122 -36.40 24.13 -1.03
C GLU A 122 -35.30 24.65 -0.11
N ILE A 123 -34.42 25.50 -0.64
CA ILE A 123 -33.31 26.10 0.11
C ILE A 123 -33.65 27.56 0.42
N ASN A 124 -34.00 27.86 1.67
CA ASN A 124 -34.25 29.22 2.13
C ASN A 124 -32.95 29.85 2.67
N LEU A 125 -32.36 30.76 1.89
CA LEU A 125 -31.18 31.52 2.32
C LEU A 125 -31.61 32.67 3.25
N VAL A 126 -31.30 32.56 4.54
CA VAL A 126 -31.41 33.70 5.47
C VAL A 126 -30.20 34.60 5.27
N ARG A 127 -30.43 35.85 4.81
CA ARG A 127 -29.39 36.88 4.78
C ARG A 127 -29.29 37.50 6.17
N GLY A 128 -28.12 37.39 6.78
CA GLY A 128 -27.77 38.10 8.02
C GLY A 128 -27.37 39.55 7.76
#